data_AF-A0A6P5NQ41-F1
#
_entry.id   AF-A0A6P5NQ41-F1
#
_cell.length_a   1.000
_cell.length_b   1.000
_cell.length_c   1.000
_cell.angle_alpha   90.00
_cell.angle_beta   90.00
_cell.angle_gamma   90.00
#
_symmetry.space_group_name_H-M   'P 1'
#
loop_
_entity.id
_entity.type
_entity.pdbx_description
1 polymer ?
#
loop_
_entity_poly.entity_id
_entity_poly.type
_entity_poly.pdbx_seq_one_letter_code
_entity_poly.pdbx_strand_id
1 'polypeptide(L)'
;MTYADEDGSSGSGDDAIMLDGHKRHAGVPSSSGASRKRGRKAAGGAIVDAMLEIAAASKMRASAIMKSEDRFSVSKCIKLLDETQGVDDRIYFLALDLFEDHPNAREVFISLKDEKRLPWLQGKCGVSSAQIV
;
A
#
# COMPACT_ATOMS: atom_id res chain seq x y z
N MET A 1 -25.87 9.08 36.05
CA MET A 1 -25.64 10.49 36.39
C MET A 1 -24.90 10.55 37.71
N THR A 2 -23.61 10.87 37.69
CA THR A 2 -22.90 11.61 38.74
C THR A 2 -21.73 12.31 38.07
N TYR A 3 -21.58 13.58 38.41
CA TYR A 3 -20.70 14.63 37.90
C TYR A 3 -19.68 14.99 39.00
N ALA A 4 -18.65 15.79 38.65
CA ALA A 4 -17.67 16.47 39.52
C ALA A 4 -16.38 15.65 39.83
N ASP A 5 -15.16 16.19 39.88
CA ASP A 5 -14.61 17.54 39.65
C ASP A 5 -13.08 17.44 39.48
N GLU A 6 -12.47 18.50 38.92
CA GLU A 6 -11.04 18.72 38.71
C GLU A 6 -10.29 19.12 40.00
N ASP A 7 -8.99 18.80 40.09
CA ASP A 7 -7.93 19.59 40.74
C ASP A 7 -6.62 18.80 40.54
N GLY A 8 -5.45 19.34 40.23
CA GLY A 8 -4.94 20.69 40.38
C GLY A 8 -3.44 20.55 40.67
N SER A 9 -2.61 21.09 39.77
CA SER A 9 -1.24 21.57 40.00
C SER A 9 -0.14 20.62 40.52
N SER A 10 0.93 20.51 39.74
CA SER A 10 2.29 20.35 40.30
C SER A 10 3.24 21.28 39.55
N GLY A 11 3.51 22.44 40.14
CA GLY A 11 4.53 23.38 39.70
C GLY A 11 5.92 22.99 40.21
N SER A 12 6.90 23.12 39.32
CA SER A 12 8.34 23.16 39.59
C SER A 12 8.95 23.63 38.28
N GLY A 13 9.74 24.67 38.15
CA GLY A 13 10.48 25.57 39.03
C GLY A 13 11.22 26.49 38.04
N ASP A 14 11.48 27.70 38.46
CA ASP A 14 12.12 28.77 37.70
C ASP A 14 13.52 28.41 37.15
N ASP A 15 13.75 28.69 35.86
CA ASP A 15 15.09 28.88 35.30
C ASP A 15 15.05 30.11 34.38
N ALA A 16 15.35 31.27 34.97
CA ALA A 16 15.46 32.53 34.25
C ALA A 16 16.71 32.53 33.36
N ILE A 17 16.55 32.23 32.07
CA ILE A 17 17.62 32.43 31.08
C ILE A 17 17.66 33.91 30.72
N MET A 18 18.42 34.67 31.50
CA MET A 18 18.84 36.04 31.19
C MET A 18 19.77 36.01 29.97
N LEU A 19 19.23 36.21 28.77
CA LEU A 19 20.07 36.57 27.63
C LEU A 19 20.34 38.07 27.68
N ASP A 20 21.28 38.40 28.57
CA ASP A 20 22.00 39.66 28.64
C ASP A 20 22.49 40.09 27.25
N GLY A 21 22.25 41.36 26.96
CA GLY A 21 22.55 41.95 25.67
C GLY A 21 24.00 42.42 25.56
N HIS A 22 24.38 42.58 24.29
CA HIS A 22 25.45 43.47 23.80
C HIS A 22 26.89 42.94 23.88
N LYS A 23 27.31 42.30 22.79
CA LYS A 23 28.28 42.87 21.81
C LYS A 23 28.70 41.77 20.84
N ARG A 24 28.41 41.97 19.54
CA ARG A 24 29.36 41.86 18.43
C ARG A 24 28.65 42.13 17.11
N HIS A 25 29.19 43.09 16.38
CA HIS A 25 28.83 43.48 15.03
C HIS A 25 28.94 42.29 14.06
N ALA A 26 27.91 42.06 13.24
CA ALA A 26 28.07 41.47 11.91
C ALA A 26 26.82 41.73 11.04
N GLY A 27 27.01 42.50 9.97
CA GLY A 27 26.29 42.40 8.69
C GLY A 27 24.78 42.66 8.68
N VAL A 28 24.39 43.87 8.28
CA VAL A 28 23.02 44.17 7.82
C VAL A 28 22.82 43.56 6.43
N PRO A 29 21.77 42.77 6.15
CA PRO A 29 21.22 42.70 4.81
C PRO A 29 20.11 43.73 4.68
N SER A 30 20.39 44.83 3.97
CA SER A 30 19.34 45.70 3.44
C SER A 30 18.48 44.91 2.46
N SER A 31 17.24 44.60 2.82
CA SER A 31 16.21 44.27 1.84
C SER A 31 15.10 45.31 1.90
N SER A 32 15.29 46.35 1.10
CA SER A 32 14.25 47.30 0.77
C SER A 32 13.06 46.56 0.14
N GLY A 33 11.87 46.94 0.59
CA GLY A 33 10.63 46.27 0.26
C GLY A 33 10.34 46.21 -1.23
N ALA A 34 9.84 45.06 -1.66
CA ALA A 34 8.91 44.97 -2.77
C ALA A 34 8.06 43.72 -2.56
N SER A 35 6.96 43.86 -1.82
CA SER A 35 5.83 42.95 -1.90
C SER A 35 5.28 42.98 -3.33
N ARG A 36 5.91 42.25 -4.25
CA ARG A 36 5.32 41.93 -5.54
C ARG A 36 4.40 40.76 -5.30
N LYS A 37 3.16 41.10 -4.97
CA LYS A 37 1.98 40.23 -5.00
C LYS A 37 1.92 39.55 -6.38
N ARG A 38 2.59 38.41 -6.53
CA ARG A 38 2.60 37.61 -7.75
C ARG A 38 1.21 37.02 -7.87
N GLY A 39 0.34 37.72 -8.60
CA GLY A 39 -1.03 37.32 -8.83
C GLY A 39 -1.07 35.87 -9.29
N ARG A 40 -1.72 35.01 -8.50
CA ARG A 40 -2.03 33.63 -8.89
C ARG A 40 -3.08 33.70 -10.00
N LYS A 41 -2.65 33.93 -11.24
CA LYS A 41 -3.48 33.73 -12.42
C LYS A 41 -3.17 32.35 -13.01
N ALA A 42 -4.25 31.57 -13.17
CA ALA A 42 -4.34 30.31 -13.91
C ALA A 42 -3.58 29.08 -13.36
N ALA A 43 -3.96 28.62 -12.16
CA ALA A 43 -3.64 27.25 -11.71
C ALA A 43 -4.55 26.17 -12.34
N GLY A 44 -5.54 26.56 -13.16
CA GLY A 44 -6.51 25.64 -13.75
C GLY A 44 -5.90 24.63 -14.73
N GLY A 45 -4.94 25.06 -15.55
CA GLY A 45 -4.24 24.17 -16.49
C GLY A 45 -3.47 23.06 -15.77
N ALA A 46 -2.72 23.40 -14.73
CA ALA A 46 -1.98 22.44 -13.94
C ALA A 46 -2.88 21.41 -13.22
N ILE A 47 -4.11 21.79 -12.84
CA ILE A 47 -5.08 20.87 -12.25
C ILE A 47 -5.62 19.92 -13.32
N VAL A 48 -5.96 20.42 -14.51
CA VAL A 48 -6.42 19.59 -15.63
C VAL A 48 -5.33 18.60 -16.05
N ASP A 49 -4.07 19.07 -16.16
CA ASP A 49 -2.92 18.22 -16.49
C ASP A 49 -2.71 17.13 -15.43
N ALA A 50 -2.77 17.48 -14.14
CA ALA A 50 -2.67 16.51 -13.05
C ALA A 50 -3.83 15.50 -13.05
N MET A 51 -5.06 15.92 -13.35
CA MET A 51 -6.20 15.01 -13.48
C MET A 51 -6.02 14.05 -14.66
N LEU A 52 -5.49 14.54 -15.79
CA LEU A 52 -5.21 13.72 -16.97
C LEU A 52 -4.12 12.69 -16.68
N GLU A 53 -3.08 13.09 -15.94
CA GLU A 53 -2.00 12.20 -15.50
C GLU A 53 -2.50 11.13 -14.53
N ILE A 54 -3.34 11.50 -13.56
CA ILE A 54 -4.00 10.54 -12.65
C ILE A 54 -4.89 9.57 -13.43
N ALA A 55 -5.66 10.06 -14.41
CA ALA A 55 -6.51 9.23 -15.26
C ALA A 55 -5.67 8.27 -16.12
N ALA A 56 -4.58 8.74 -16.72
CA ALA A 56 -3.65 7.93 -17.49
C ALA A 56 -3.00 6.84 -16.62
N ALA A 57 -2.49 7.21 -15.44
CA ALA A 57 -1.91 6.28 -14.48
C ALA A 57 -2.94 5.22 -14.01
N SER A 58 -4.19 5.65 -13.74
CA SER A 58 -5.28 4.76 -13.34
C SER A 58 -5.65 3.77 -14.43
N LYS A 59 -5.75 4.24 -15.69
CA LYS A 59 -6.00 3.39 -16.86
C LYS A 59 -4.87 2.38 -17.07
N MET A 60 -3.60 2.80 -16.93
CA MET A 60 -2.47 1.88 -17.02
C MET A 60 -2.53 0.79 -15.96
N ARG A 61 -2.80 1.15 -14.70
CA ARG A 61 -2.97 0.17 -13.60
C ARG A 61 -4.11 -0.80 -13.88
N ALA A 62 -5.29 -0.30 -14.27
CA ALA A 62 -6.44 -1.15 -14.60
C ALA A 62 -6.13 -2.10 -15.78
N SER A 63 -5.47 -1.60 -16.84
CA SER A 63 -5.11 -2.43 -18.00
C SER A 63 -4.08 -3.52 -17.68
N ALA A 64 -3.16 -3.26 -16.73
CA ALA A 64 -2.20 -4.25 -16.27
C ALA A 64 -2.88 -5.38 -15.48
N ILE A 65 -3.91 -5.05 -14.69
CA ILE A 65 -4.74 -6.02 -13.96
C ILE A 65 -5.60 -6.85 -14.93
N MET A 66 -6.20 -6.24 -15.95
CA MET A 66 -6.99 -6.99 -16.94
C MET A 66 -6.10 -7.92 -17.79
N LYS A 67 -4.89 -7.48 -18.16
CA LYS A 67 -3.93 -8.32 -18.89
C LYS A 67 -3.29 -9.41 -18.04
N SER A 68 -3.31 -9.31 -16.71
CA SER A 68 -2.82 -10.39 -15.86
C SER A 68 -3.77 -11.59 -15.83
N GLU A 69 -5.05 -11.40 -16.12
CA GLU A 69 -6.04 -12.47 -16.09
C GLU A 69 -5.78 -13.56 -17.15
N ASP A 70 -5.31 -13.18 -18.35
CA ASP A 70 -4.91 -14.14 -19.39
C ASP A 70 -3.59 -14.84 -19.04
N ARG A 71 -2.62 -14.07 -18.50
CA ARG A 71 -1.32 -14.60 -18.07
C ARG A 71 -1.44 -15.58 -16.90
N PHE A 72 -2.41 -15.35 -16.02
CA PHE A 72 -2.70 -16.16 -14.84
C PHE A 72 -4.08 -16.82 -14.92
N SER A 73 -4.42 -17.37 -16.08
CA SER A 73 -5.70 -18.02 -16.30
C SER A 73 -5.83 -19.36 -15.56
N VAL A 74 -7.05 -19.72 -15.18
CA VAL A 74 -7.37 -21.00 -14.54
C VAL A 74 -6.90 -22.17 -15.39
N SER A 75 -7.11 -22.11 -16.71
CA SER A 75 -6.66 -23.17 -17.63
C SER A 75 -5.15 -23.40 -17.58
N LYS A 76 -4.35 -22.35 -17.31
CA LYS A 76 -2.90 -22.49 -17.14
C LYS A 76 -2.54 -23.09 -15.79
N CYS A 77 -3.26 -22.73 -14.72
CA CYS A 77 -3.14 -23.40 -13.43
C CYS A 77 -3.44 -24.91 -13.54
N ILE A 78 -4.52 -25.30 -14.22
CA ILE A 78 -4.88 -26.71 -14.41
C ILE A 78 -3.77 -27.48 -15.12
N LYS A 79 -3.23 -26.95 -16.23
CA LYS A 79 -2.11 -27.59 -16.93
C LYS A 79 -0.89 -27.82 -16.04
N LEU A 80 -0.50 -26.80 -15.27
CA LEU A 80 0.64 -26.92 -14.35
C LEU A 80 0.33 -27.84 -13.16
N LEU A 81 -0.94 -27.94 -12.75
CA LEU A 81 -1.40 -28.86 -11.72
C LEU A 81 -1.31 -30.31 -12.20
N ASP A 82 -1.74 -30.60 -13.43
CA ASP A 82 -1.66 -31.92 -14.06
C ASP A 82 -0.20 -32.39 -14.25
N GLU A 83 0.71 -31.45 -14.50
CA GLU A 83 2.16 -31.70 -14.60
C GLU A 83 2.82 -31.90 -13.22
N THR A 84 2.17 -31.51 -12.12
CA THR A 84 2.73 -31.62 -10.77
C THR A 84 2.57 -33.05 -10.25
N GLN A 85 3.68 -33.76 -10.07
CA GLN A 85 3.67 -35.14 -9.57
C GLN A 85 3.31 -35.22 -8.08
N GLY A 86 2.55 -36.25 -7.70
CA GLY A 86 2.23 -36.55 -6.31
C GLY A 86 1.08 -35.73 -5.71
N VAL A 87 0.33 -35.00 -6.55
CA VAL A 87 -0.96 -34.42 -6.16
C VAL A 87 -1.98 -35.54 -6.06
N ASP A 88 -2.56 -35.72 -4.88
CA ASP A 88 -3.72 -36.61 -4.70
C ASP A 88 -5.02 -35.92 -5.13
N ASP A 89 -6.05 -36.72 -5.43
CA ASP A 89 -7.34 -36.23 -5.92
C ASP A 89 -7.96 -35.16 -4.99
N ARG A 90 -7.82 -35.31 -3.67
CA ARG A 90 -8.39 -34.35 -2.72
C ARG A 90 -7.70 -33.00 -2.83
N ILE A 91 -6.37 -32.97 -2.90
CA ILE A 91 -5.62 -31.73 -3.13
C ILE A 91 -5.95 -31.15 -4.50
N TYR A 92 -6.12 -32.00 -5.52
CA TYR A 92 -6.47 -31.56 -6.86
C TYR A 92 -7.78 -30.76 -6.88
N PHE A 93 -8.87 -31.32 -6.33
CA PHE A 93 -10.17 -30.64 -6.29
C PHE A 93 -10.12 -29.36 -5.45
N LEU A 94 -9.48 -29.38 -4.28
CA LEU A 94 -9.31 -28.17 -3.46
C LEU A 94 -8.50 -27.09 -4.17
N ALA A 95 -7.54 -27.47 -5.01
CA ALA A 95 -6.77 -26.53 -5.82
C ALA A 95 -7.62 -25.90 -6.92
N LEU A 96 -8.54 -26.65 -7.55
CA LEU A 96 -9.47 -26.12 -8.53
C LEU A 96 -10.35 -25.03 -7.92
N ASP A 97 -10.95 -25.30 -6.75
CA ASP A 97 -11.77 -24.31 -6.03
C ASP A 97 -10.93 -23.07 -5.66
N LEU A 98 -9.71 -23.28 -5.12
CA LEU A 98 -8.77 -22.20 -4.80
C LEU A 98 -8.46 -21.32 -6.03
N PHE A 99 -8.27 -21.93 -7.20
CA PHE A 99 -8.01 -21.17 -8.41
C PHE A 99 -9.26 -20.46 -8.90
N GLU A 100 -10.46 -21.03 -8.79
CA GLU A 100 -11.69 -20.35 -9.19
C GLU A 100 -11.92 -19.08 -8.35
N ASP A 101 -11.81 -19.18 -7.02
CA ASP A 101 -12.16 -18.10 -6.10
C ASP A 101 -11.06 -17.03 -5.92
N HIS A 102 -9.79 -17.38 -6.16
CA HIS A 102 -8.66 -16.52 -5.78
C HIS A 102 -7.68 -16.23 -6.93
N PRO A 103 -7.82 -15.10 -7.66
CA PRO A 103 -6.90 -14.75 -8.76
C PRO A 103 -5.45 -14.57 -8.30
N ASN A 104 -5.22 -14.07 -7.08
CA ASN A 104 -3.88 -13.95 -6.50
C ASN A 104 -3.22 -15.32 -6.28
N ALA A 105 -4.00 -16.36 -5.99
CA ALA A 105 -3.48 -17.72 -5.84
C ALA A 105 -2.98 -18.25 -7.20
N ARG A 106 -3.65 -17.90 -8.31
CA ARG A 106 -3.22 -18.25 -9.67
C ARG A 106 -1.86 -17.65 -10.00
N GLU A 107 -1.69 -16.35 -9.73
CA GLU A 107 -0.43 -15.64 -9.99
C GLU A 107 0.74 -16.26 -9.21
N VAL A 108 0.54 -16.53 -7.92
CA VAL A 108 1.55 -17.18 -7.10
C VAL A 108 1.86 -18.56 -7.65
N PHE A 109 0.86 -19.40 -7.86
CA PHE A 109 1.06 -20.79 -8.31
C PHE A 109 1.80 -20.89 -9.65
N ILE A 110 1.42 -20.05 -10.63
CA ILE A 110 2.07 -20.01 -11.94
C ILE A 110 3.51 -19.50 -11.85
N SER A 111 3.79 -18.59 -10.92
CA SER A 111 5.13 -18.05 -10.71
C SER A 111 6.06 -19.00 -9.93
N LEU A 112 5.53 -20.02 -9.27
CA LEU A 112 6.32 -21.01 -8.58
C LEU A 112 7.01 -21.96 -9.56
N LYS A 113 8.24 -22.33 -9.21
CA LYS A 113 8.94 -23.45 -9.82
C LYS A 113 8.27 -24.76 -9.43
N ASP A 114 8.41 -25.77 -10.28
CA ASP A 114 7.72 -27.06 -10.18
C ASP A 114 7.92 -27.70 -8.79
N GLU A 115 9.13 -27.66 -8.24
CA GLU A 115 9.47 -28.25 -6.93
C GLU A 115 8.80 -27.56 -5.73
N LYS A 116 8.26 -26.35 -5.92
CA LYS A 116 7.58 -25.58 -4.87
C LYS A 116 6.07 -25.66 -4.96
N ARG A 117 5.51 -26.17 -6.07
CA ARG A 117 4.06 -26.19 -6.30
C ARG A 117 3.33 -27.11 -5.33
N LEU A 118 3.75 -28.38 -5.21
CA LEU A 118 3.10 -29.33 -4.32
C LEU A 118 3.13 -28.93 -2.84
N PRO A 119 4.28 -28.54 -2.24
CA PRO A 119 4.32 -28.07 -0.85
C PRO A 119 3.46 -26.82 -0.62
N TRP A 120 3.39 -25.93 -1.61
CA TRP A 120 2.54 -24.75 -1.52
C TRP A 120 1.05 -25.11 -1.55
N LEU A 121 0.64 -26.03 -2.43
CA LEU A 121 -0.73 -26.55 -2.49
C LEU A 121 -1.13 -27.23 -1.18
N GLN A 122 -0.26 -28.07 -0.62
CA GLN A 122 -0.48 -28.72 0.67
C GLN A 122 -0.65 -27.69 1.80
N GLY A 123 0.16 -26.63 1.80
CA GLY A 123 0.03 -25.53 2.75
C GLY A 123 -1.28 -24.75 2.61
N LYS A 124 -1.82 -24.61 1.40
CA LYS A 124 -3.09 -23.90 1.16
C LYS A 124 -4.31 -24.77 1.43
N CYS A 125 -4.31 -26.00 0.92
CA CYS A 125 -5.40 -26.95 1.06
C CYS A 125 -5.47 -27.57 2.47
N GLY A 126 -4.35 -27.62 3.19
CA GLY A 126 -4.29 -28.07 4.58
C GLY A 126 -4.91 -27.11 5.59
N VAL A 127 -4.92 -25.80 5.30
CA VAL A 127 -5.52 -24.78 6.17
C VAL A 127 -7.04 -24.73 6.01
N SER A 128 -7.56 -25.09 4.84
CA SER A 128 -9.01 -25.06 4.53
C SER A 128 -9.84 -26.05 5.36
N SER A 129 -9.23 -27.12 5.90
CA SER A 129 -9.94 -28.07 6.78
C SER A 129 -10.20 -27.54 8.20
N ALA A 130 -9.65 -26.40 8.60
CA ALA A 130 -9.72 -25.88 9.96
C ALA A 130 -10.75 -24.75 10.18
N GLN A 131 -11.54 -24.37 9.15
CA GLN A 131 -12.48 -23.24 9.23
C GLN A 131 -13.96 -23.62 9.14
N ILE A 132 -14.30 -24.90 9.32
CA ILE A 132 -15.68 -25.37 9.45
C ILE A 132 -15.81 -26.15 10.77
N VAL A 133 -15.86 -25.44 11.89
CA VAL A 133 -16.56 -25.84 13.13
C VAL A 133 -17.13 -24.58 13.78
#